data_AF-A0A6A4XF57-F1
#
_entry.id   AF-A0A6A4XF57-F1
#
_cell.length_a   1.000
_cell.length_b   1.000
_cell.length_c   1.000
_cell.angle_alpha   90.00
_cell.angle_beta   90.00
_cell.angle_gamma   90.00
#
_symmetry.space_group_name_H-M   'P 1'
#
loop_
_entity.id
_entity.type
_entity.pdbx_description
1 polymer ?
#
loop_
_entity_poly.entity_id
_entity_poly.type
_entity_poly.pdbx_seq_one_letter_code
_entity_poly.pdbx_strand_id
1 'polypeptide(L)'
;MVVHMYREYFLRKFHSRPTILHLDATGAVTRQMGDKRPYPYALISAGPGGSFPLAYMVSESHTVPTVAHFLSQLSRHYKLVNKGKLTPPQVVTDFSWALLHAVAHSILNSTLEEYLDTCWEVVIGTSTSPPQTLLSMCGAHISHKFSGVLKEKGVGRQEKMGYMWLFAKMQQAGSLPELDGLFVKMCALALSKGQPAVSLDLPKRWNPTSER
;
A
#
# COMPACT_ATOMS: atom_id res chain seq x y z
N MET A 1 15.67 1.34 20.01
CA MET A 1 15.10 0.06 20.49
C MET A 1 14.32 -0.63 19.37
N VAL A 2 14.44 -1.96 19.21
CA VAL A 2 13.62 -2.76 18.30
C VAL A 2 13.09 -3.98 19.04
N VAL A 3 11.76 -4.14 19.12
CA VAL A 3 11.12 -5.32 19.73
C VAL A 3 10.26 -6.01 18.69
N HIS A 4 10.47 -7.31 18.47
CA HIS A 4 9.68 -8.12 17.56
C HIS A 4 8.72 -9.00 18.35
N MET A 5 7.44 -9.02 17.98
CA MET A 5 6.44 -9.89 18.60
C MET A 5 5.67 -10.65 17.54
N TYR A 6 5.57 -11.97 17.67
CA TYR A 6 4.68 -12.82 16.87
C TYR A 6 4.15 -13.95 17.75
N ARG A 7 3.09 -14.63 17.30
CA ARG A 7 2.62 -15.87 17.93
C ARG A 7 2.64 -16.98 16.89
N GLU A 8 3.24 -18.12 17.22
CA GLU A 8 3.32 -19.26 16.29
C GLU A 8 1.95 -19.70 15.78
N TYR A 9 0.92 -19.64 16.63
CA TYR A 9 -0.47 -19.90 16.25
C TYR A 9 -0.89 -19.12 14.99
N PHE A 10 -0.56 -17.82 14.91
CA PHE A 10 -0.92 -17.00 13.75
C PHE A 10 -0.07 -17.34 12.52
N LEU A 11 1.20 -17.73 12.70
CA LEU A 11 2.04 -18.20 11.60
C LEU A 11 1.50 -19.50 10.98
N ARG A 12 1.05 -20.44 11.82
CA ARG A 12 0.42 -21.69 11.38
C ARG A 12 -0.93 -21.45 10.73
N LYS A 13 -1.74 -20.56 11.31
CA LYS A 13 -3.03 -20.13 10.73
C LYS A 13 -2.83 -19.53 9.34
N PHE A 14 -1.89 -18.61 9.19
CA PHE A 14 -1.53 -18.06 7.88
C PHE A 14 -1.03 -19.13 6.91
N HIS A 15 -0.18 -20.05 7.35
CA HIS A 15 0.35 -21.12 6.51
C HIS A 15 -0.75 -22.02 5.93
N SER A 16 -1.75 -22.35 6.74
CA SER A 16 -2.88 -23.17 6.30
C SER A 16 -3.76 -22.48 5.24
N ARG A 17 -3.81 -21.14 5.26
CA ARG A 17 -4.62 -20.33 4.35
C ARG A 17 -3.99 -18.94 4.18
N PRO A 18 -3.02 -18.78 3.27
CA PRO A 18 -2.40 -17.48 3.01
C PRO A 18 -3.44 -16.46 2.56
N THR A 19 -3.38 -15.26 3.13
CA THR A 19 -4.24 -14.13 2.77
C THR A 19 -3.42 -12.86 2.60
N ILE A 20 -4.06 -11.73 2.31
CA ILE A 20 -3.38 -10.46 2.09
C ILE A 20 -2.72 -10.02 3.39
N LEU A 21 -1.46 -9.56 3.30
CA LEU A 21 -0.77 -8.95 4.42
C LEU A 21 -0.80 -7.44 4.30
N HIS A 22 -1.20 -6.75 5.34
CA HIS A 22 -1.17 -5.29 5.45
C HIS A 22 -0.05 -4.91 6.41
N LEU A 23 0.93 -4.15 5.94
CA LEU A 23 2.01 -3.59 6.73
C LEU A 23 1.81 -2.10 6.88
N ASP A 24 1.59 -1.66 8.11
CA ASP A 24 1.38 -0.27 8.46
C ASP A 24 2.28 0.13 9.65
N ALA A 25 2.63 1.41 9.72
CA ALA A 25 3.36 2.04 10.81
C ALA A 25 2.63 3.30 11.27
N THR A 26 2.19 3.33 12.53
CA THR A 26 1.45 4.49 13.07
C THR A 26 2.25 5.24 14.11
N GLY A 27 2.61 6.49 13.81
CA GLY A 27 3.23 7.37 14.81
C GLY A 27 2.24 7.88 15.86
N ALA A 28 0.93 7.85 15.60
CA ALA A 28 -0.05 8.61 16.38
C ALA A 28 -0.22 8.13 17.83
N VAL A 29 0.04 6.85 18.09
CA VAL A 29 -0.28 6.19 19.38
C VAL A 29 0.88 6.19 20.38
N THR A 30 2.08 6.61 19.97
CA THR A 30 3.24 6.67 20.87
C THR A 30 3.53 8.09 21.32
N ARG A 31 3.98 8.24 22.57
CA ARG A 31 4.58 9.47 23.06
C ARG A 31 6.06 9.52 22.65
N GLN A 32 6.57 10.73 22.46
CA GLN A 32 7.99 10.95 22.28
C GLN A 32 8.74 10.45 23.52
N MET A 33 9.80 9.68 23.32
CA MET A 33 10.68 9.19 24.39
C MET A 33 12.10 9.69 24.11
N GLY A 34 12.56 10.67 24.89
CA GLY A 34 13.80 11.40 24.58
C GLY A 34 13.70 12.15 23.25
N ASP A 35 14.72 12.02 22.40
CA ASP A 35 14.81 12.74 21.13
C ASP A 35 14.03 12.09 19.98
N LYS A 36 13.48 10.89 20.18
CA LYS A 36 12.83 10.12 19.10
C LYS A 36 11.43 9.67 19.48
N ARG A 37 10.57 9.60 18.47
CA ARG A 37 9.22 9.02 18.58
C ARG A 37 9.25 7.60 18.02
N PRO A 38 8.99 6.56 18.82
CA PRO A 38 8.93 5.20 18.31
C PRO A 38 7.69 4.99 17.45
N TYR A 39 7.84 4.24 16.36
CA TYR A 39 6.77 3.82 15.48
C TYR A 39 6.41 2.36 15.78
N PRO A 40 5.16 2.07 16.20
CA PRO A 40 4.60 0.74 16.16
C PRO A 40 4.24 0.37 14.73
N TYR A 41 4.73 -0.79 14.32
CA TYR A 41 4.45 -1.46 13.07
C TYR A 41 3.56 -2.66 13.36
N ALA A 42 2.57 -2.87 12.51
CA ALA A 42 1.71 -4.04 12.53
C ALA A 42 1.71 -4.68 11.14
N LEU A 43 1.95 -5.99 11.12
CA LEU A 43 1.74 -6.83 9.95
C LEU A 43 0.49 -7.67 10.19
N ILE A 44 -0.61 -7.28 9.55
CA ILE A 44 -1.93 -7.86 9.74
C ILE A 44 -2.30 -8.72 8.54
N SER A 45 -2.68 -9.97 8.78
CA SER A 45 -3.31 -10.81 7.78
C SER A 45 -4.79 -10.45 7.70
N ALA A 46 -5.32 -10.21 6.50
CA ALA A 46 -6.74 -9.90 6.28
C ALA A 46 -7.32 -10.75 5.14
N GLY A 47 -8.49 -11.33 5.38
CA GLY A 47 -9.22 -12.10 4.39
C GLY A 47 -10.64 -12.46 4.84
N PRO A 48 -11.34 -13.35 4.12
CA PRO A 48 -12.75 -13.66 4.37
C PRO A 48 -13.07 -14.19 5.78
N GLY A 49 -12.09 -14.79 6.47
CA GLY A 49 -12.21 -15.31 7.84
C GLY A 49 -11.89 -14.29 8.94
N GLY A 50 -11.88 -13.00 8.61
CA GLY A 50 -11.47 -11.92 9.51
C GLY A 50 -9.98 -11.60 9.44
N SER A 51 -9.57 -10.57 10.19
CA SER A 51 -8.19 -10.15 10.30
C SER A 51 -7.51 -10.67 11.56
N PHE A 52 -6.21 -10.90 11.49
CA PHE A 52 -5.41 -11.29 12.65
C PHE A 52 -3.96 -10.82 12.51
N PRO A 53 -3.27 -10.52 13.62
CA PRO A 53 -1.90 -10.05 13.55
C PRO A 53 -0.92 -11.19 13.31
N LEU A 54 -0.05 -11.01 12.32
CA LEU A 54 1.03 -11.95 12.05
C LEU A 54 2.27 -11.60 12.87
N ALA A 55 2.62 -10.30 12.90
CA ALA A 55 3.76 -9.80 13.66
C ALA A 55 3.62 -8.31 13.98
N TYR A 56 4.36 -7.88 15.00
CA TYR A 56 4.51 -6.48 15.39
C TYR A 56 5.99 -6.13 15.54
N MET A 57 6.30 -4.86 15.30
CA MET A 57 7.59 -4.27 15.66
C MET A 57 7.36 -2.91 16.32
N VAL A 58 8.15 -2.56 17.33
CA VAL A 58 8.28 -1.17 17.77
C VAL A 58 9.70 -0.70 17.46
N SER A 59 9.84 0.41 16.74
CA SER A 59 11.15 0.92 16.32
C SER A 59 11.22 2.45 16.35
N GLU A 60 12.34 3.01 16.77
CA GLU A 60 12.65 4.46 16.66
C GLU A 60 13.23 4.85 15.29
N SER A 61 13.30 3.90 14.36
CA SER A 61 13.90 4.04 13.04
C SER A 61 12.91 3.57 11.97
N HIS A 62 12.61 4.46 11.01
CA HIS A 62 11.82 4.19 9.81
C HIS A 62 12.72 4.19 8.57
N THR A 63 13.64 3.23 8.52
CA THR A 63 14.60 3.06 7.41
C THR A 63 14.44 1.69 6.77
N VAL A 64 14.87 1.55 5.50
CA VAL A 64 14.85 0.27 4.79
C VAL A 64 15.55 -0.83 5.59
N PRO A 65 16.78 -0.66 6.12
CA PRO A 65 17.46 -1.74 6.86
C PRO A 65 16.70 -2.19 8.10
N THR A 66 16.07 -1.26 8.84
CA THR A 66 15.30 -1.60 10.04
C THR A 66 14.07 -2.42 9.72
N VAL A 67 13.27 -1.99 8.74
CA VAL A 67 12.05 -2.71 8.36
C VAL A 67 12.39 -4.03 7.67
N ALA A 68 13.43 -4.05 6.82
CA ALA A 68 13.87 -5.26 6.14
C ALA A 68 14.37 -6.32 7.14
N HIS A 69 15.15 -5.90 8.14
CA HIS A 69 15.58 -6.80 9.21
C HIS A 69 14.39 -7.44 9.93
N PHE A 70 13.38 -6.66 10.29
CA PHE A 70 12.15 -7.17 10.90
C PHE A 70 11.44 -8.22 10.04
N LEU A 71 11.24 -7.93 8.76
CA LEU A 71 10.59 -8.85 7.83
C LEU A 71 11.44 -10.12 7.58
N SER A 72 12.77 -9.99 7.47
CA SER A 72 13.67 -11.15 7.35
C SER A 72 13.65 -12.02 8.61
N GLN A 73 13.60 -11.43 9.80
CA GLN A 73 13.43 -12.19 11.05
C GLN A 73 12.10 -12.94 11.04
N LEU A 74 11.00 -12.30 10.64
CA LEU A 74 9.71 -12.97 10.50
C LEU A 74 9.77 -14.14 9.50
N SER A 75 10.31 -13.92 8.30
CA SER A 75 10.48 -14.97 7.28
C SER A 75 11.29 -16.16 7.80
N ARG A 76 12.36 -15.89 8.57
CA ARG A 76 13.16 -16.93 9.22
C ARG A 76 12.33 -17.72 10.23
N HIS A 77 11.62 -17.05 11.15
CA HIS A 77 10.80 -17.73 12.15
C HIS A 77 9.64 -18.50 11.53
N TYR A 78 9.01 -17.96 10.48
CA TYR A 78 7.98 -18.64 9.71
C TYR A 78 8.50 -19.96 9.13
N LYS A 79 9.71 -19.96 8.56
CA LYS A 79 10.36 -21.18 8.05
C LYS A 79 10.64 -22.20 9.16
N LEU A 80 11.03 -21.75 10.35
CA LEU A 80 11.28 -22.66 11.48
C LEU A 80 10.00 -23.37 11.95
N VAL A 81 8.90 -22.62 12.06
CA VAL A 81 7.59 -23.07 12.57
C VAL A 81 6.84 -23.94 11.57
N ASN A 82 6.84 -23.55 10.29
CA ASN A 82 6.02 -24.17 9.24
C ASN A 82 6.83 -25.01 8.23
N LYS A 83 8.17 -25.02 8.32
CA LYS A 83 9.06 -25.70 7.35
C LYS A 83 8.86 -25.24 5.89
N GLY A 84 8.34 -24.03 5.67
CA GLY A 84 8.08 -23.44 4.35
C GLY A 84 8.45 -21.96 4.25
N LYS A 85 8.47 -21.40 3.04
CA LYS A 85 8.72 -19.96 2.81
C LYS A 85 7.46 -19.15 3.13
N LEU A 86 7.63 -17.95 3.67
CA LEU A 86 6.56 -16.97 3.77
C LEU A 86 6.28 -16.40 2.38
N THR A 87 5.16 -16.82 1.77
CA THR A 87 4.76 -16.44 0.41
C THR A 87 3.32 -15.92 0.42
N PRO A 88 3.09 -14.67 0.85
CA PRO A 88 1.76 -14.09 0.81
C PRO A 88 1.32 -13.86 -0.65
N PRO A 89 0.02 -13.98 -0.98
CA PRO A 89 -0.48 -13.63 -2.31
C PRO A 89 -0.29 -12.13 -2.60
N GLN A 90 -0.42 -11.29 -1.57
CA GLN A 90 -0.27 -9.84 -1.69
C GLN A 90 0.24 -9.24 -0.39
N VAL A 91 1.08 -8.22 -0.50
CA VAL A 91 1.46 -7.32 0.58
C VAL A 91 1.00 -5.91 0.23
N VAL A 92 0.18 -5.34 1.09
CA VAL A 92 -0.30 -3.95 1.03
C VAL A 92 0.52 -3.14 2.02
N THR A 93 1.12 -2.06 1.56
CA THR A 93 1.90 -1.14 2.39
C THR A 93 1.35 0.27 2.31
N ASP A 94 1.69 1.11 3.27
CA ASP A 94 1.54 2.55 3.13
C ASP A 94 2.39 3.11 2.00
N PHE A 95 2.09 4.33 1.55
CA PHE A 95 2.95 5.04 0.60
C PHE A 95 4.23 5.52 1.30
N SER A 96 5.14 4.57 1.52
CA SER A 96 6.46 4.76 2.12
C SER A 96 7.51 3.96 1.36
N TRP A 97 8.52 4.66 0.83
CA TRP A 97 9.68 4.04 0.20
C TRP A 97 10.39 3.05 1.12
N ALA A 98 10.48 3.35 2.42
CA ALA A 98 11.11 2.46 3.38
C ALA A 98 10.38 1.10 3.47
N LEU A 99 9.04 1.11 3.43
CA LEU A 99 8.24 -0.12 3.44
C LEU A 99 8.31 -0.87 2.09
N LEU A 100 8.18 -0.16 0.97
CA LEU A 100 8.22 -0.76 -0.37
C LEU A 100 9.54 -1.51 -0.62
N HIS A 101 10.67 -0.84 -0.41
CA HIS A 101 11.99 -1.46 -0.58
C HIS A 101 12.22 -2.60 0.44
N ALA A 102 11.79 -2.43 1.69
CA ALA A 102 11.93 -3.48 2.68
C ALA A 102 11.13 -4.74 2.33
N VAL A 103 9.90 -4.59 1.84
CA VAL A 103 9.07 -5.75 1.41
C VAL A 103 9.68 -6.43 0.19
N ALA A 104 10.07 -5.65 -0.83
CA ALA A 104 10.72 -6.18 -2.03
C ALA A 104 11.95 -7.04 -1.66
N HIS A 105 12.83 -6.49 -0.82
CA HIS A 105 14.04 -7.19 -0.41
C HIS A 105 13.76 -8.43 0.46
N SER A 106 12.85 -8.33 1.43
CA SER A 106 12.75 -9.33 2.52
C SER A 106 11.73 -10.43 2.30
N ILE A 107 10.70 -10.16 1.49
CA ILE A 107 9.60 -11.10 1.21
C ILE A 107 9.71 -11.59 -0.23
N LEU A 108 9.90 -10.66 -1.17
CA LEU A 108 9.95 -10.99 -2.60
C LEU A 108 11.35 -11.48 -3.03
N ASN A 109 12.39 -11.21 -2.24
CA ASN A 109 13.80 -11.50 -2.55
C ASN A 109 14.25 -10.84 -3.87
N SER A 110 13.87 -9.58 -4.07
CA SER A 110 14.15 -8.79 -5.28
C SER A 110 14.49 -7.35 -4.88
N THR A 111 15.10 -6.58 -5.78
CA THR A 111 15.04 -5.12 -5.69
C THR A 111 13.65 -4.61 -6.08
N LEU A 112 13.33 -3.36 -5.73
CA LEU A 112 12.04 -2.78 -6.09
C LEU A 112 11.97 -2.53 -7.60
N GLU A 113 13.11 -2.14 -8.18
CA GLU A 113 13.31 -1.88 -9.60
C GLU A 113 13.06 -3.15 -10.42
N GLU A 114 13.75 -4.26 -10.12
CA GLU A 114 13.53 -5.55 -10.79
C GLU A 114 12.08 -6.05 -10.65
N TYR A 115 11.45 -5.79 -9.50
CA TYR A 115 10.05 -6.13 -9.27
C TYR A 115 9.12 -5.31 -10.17
N LEU A 116 9.35 -4.01 -10.28
CA LEU A 116 8.56 -3.11 -11.13
C LEU A 116 8.74 -3.45 -12.61
N ASP A 117 9.96 -3.78 -13.04
CA ASP A 117 10.24 -4.23 -14.41
C ASP A 117 9.47 -5.53 -14.71
N THR A 118 9.50 -6.50 -13.79
CA THR A 118 8.72 -7.75 -13.92
C THR A 118 7.21 -7.47 -14.02
N CYS A 119 6.68 -6.57 -13.18
CA CYS A 119 5.28 -6.16 -13.27
C CYS A 119 4.96 -5.50 -14.61
N TRP A 120 5.83 -4.62 -15.08
CA TRP A 120 5.67 -3.92 -16.35
C TRP A 120 5.63 -4.90 -17.52
N GLU A 121 6.59 -5.82 -17.59
CA GLU A 121 6.67 -6.85 -18.64
C GLU A 121 5.40 -7.70 -18.74
N VAL A 122 4.79 -8.01 -17.59
CA VAL A 122 3.53 -8.75 -17.52
C VAL A 122 2.36 -7.91 -18.01
N VAL A 123 2.31 -6.64 -17.58
CA VAL A 123 1.24 -5.71 -17.96
C VAL A 123 1.25 -5.41 -19.47
N ILE A 124 2.43 -5.30 -20.09
CA ILE A 124 2.56 -5.08 -21.54
C ILE A 124 2.51 -6.39 -22.36
N GLY A 125 2.36 -7.55 -21.71
CA GLY A 125 2.22 -8.85 -22.36
C GLY A 125 3.52 -9.46 -22.90
N THR A 126 4.68 -8.90 -22.55
CA THR A 126 6.00 -9.46 -22.91
C THR A 126 6.42 -10.64 -22.03
N SER A 127 5.82 -10.78 -20.84
CA SER A 127 5.98 -11.92 -19.94
C SER A 127 4.61 -12.47 -19.51
N THR A 128 4.50 -13.79 -19.40
CA THR A 128 3.29 -14.47 -18.89
C THR A 128 3.43 -14.89 -17.43
N SER A 129 4.56 -14.58 -16.80
CA SER A 129 4.88 -15.03 -15.43
C SER A 129 4.71 -13.87 -14.44
N PRO A 130 3.53 -13.71 -13.80
CA PRO A 130 3.34 -12.69 -12.79
C PRO A 130 4.19 -12.97 -11.54
N PRO A 131 4.56 -11.94 -10.77
CA PRO A 131 5.19 -12.13 -9.47
C PRO A 131 4.35 -13.01 -8.56
N GLN A 132 5.00 -13.92 -7.83
CA GLN A 132 4.33 -14.82 -6.88
C GLN A 132 3.58 -14.05 -5.77
N THR A 133 4.11 -12.89 -5.38
CA THR A 133 3.54 -11.99 -4.39
C THR A 133 3.36 -10.61 -5.02
N LEU A 134 2.15 -10.07 -4.97
CA LEU A 134 1.89 -8.70 -5.40
C LEU A 134 2.22 -7.70 -4.28
N LEU A 135 3.06 -6.71 -4.56
CA LEU A 135 3.29 -5.56 -3.70
C LEU A 135 2.40 -4.42 -4.18
N SER A 136 1.59 -3.89 -3.28
CA SER A 136 0.63 -2.82 -3.58
C SER A 136 0.65 -1.74 -2.51
N MET A 137 0.26 -0.53 -2.92
CA MET A 137 0.08 0.59 -2.01
C MET A 137 -1.37 0.65 -1.54
N CYS A 138 -1.58 1.00 -0.28
CA CYS A 138 -2.91 1.20 0.26
C CYS A 138 -3.62 2.36 -0.46
N GLY A 139 -4.75 2.07 -1.09
CA GLY A 139 -5.58 3.05 -1.81
C GLY A 139 -5.98 4.27 -0.96
N ALA A 140 -6.26 4.06 0.33
CA ALA A 140 -6.60 5.15 1.24
C ALA A 140 -5.39 6.08 1.48
N HIS A 141 -4.20 5.53 1.72
CA HIS A 141 -2.99 6.30 1.97
C HIS A 141 -2.52 7.06 0.73
N ILE A 142 -2.55 6.43 -0.45
CA ILE A 142 -2.19 7.12 -1.69
C ILE A 142 -3.21 8.22 -2.03
N SER A 143 -4.51 7.99 -1.79
CA SER A 143 -5.56 9.00 -1.97
C SER A 143 -5.40 10.17 -1.00
N HIS A 144 -5.04 9.91 0.26
CA HIS A 144 -4.76 10.95 1.23
C HIS A 144 -3.55 11.82 0.81
N LYS A 145 -2.46 11.18 0.36
CA LYS A 145 -1.25 11.85 -0.15
C LYS A 145 -1.55 12.70 -1.38
N PHE A 146 -2.28 12.14 -2.35
CA PHE A 146 -2.71 12.89 -3.55
C PHE A 146 -3.56 14.10 -3.18
N SER A 147 -4.52 13.94 -2.27
CA SER A 147 -5.32 15.04 -1.70
C SER A 147 -4.46 16.13 -1.05
N GLY A 148 -3.36 15.75 -0.39
CA GLY A 148 -2.38 16.67 0.19
C GLY A 148 -1.66 17.49 -0.89
N VAL A 149 -1.18 16.83 -1.95
CA VAL A 149 -0.54 17.49 -3.10
C VAL A 149 -1.47 18.52 -3.75
N LEU A 150 -2.75 18.18 -3.94
CA LEU A 150 -3.73 19.14 -4.48
C LEU A 150 -3.87 20.38 -3.59
N LYS A 151 -3.90 20.19 -2.27
CA LYS A 151 -3.96 21.31 -1.30
C LYS A 151 -2.71 22.17 -1.38
N GLU A 152 -1.52 21.58 -1.44
CA GLU A 152 -0.24 22.29 -1.56
C GLU A 152 -0.14 23.09 -2.87
N LYS A 153 -0.77 22.60 -3.95
CA LYS A 153 -0.86 23.30 -5.23
C LYS A 153 -1.98 24.34 -5.29
N GLY A 154 -2.68 24.60 -4.18
CA GLY A 154 -3.73 25.61 -4.09
C GLY A 154 -5.03 25.24 -4.79
N VAL A 155 -5.27 23.96 -5.04
CA VAL A 155 -6.52 23.49 -5.65
C VAL A 155 -7.67 23.69 -4.65
N GLY A 156 -8.68 24.44 -5.07
CA GLY A 156 -9.87 24.73 -4.27
C GLY A 156 -10.69 23.48 -3.94
N ARG A 157 -11.58 23.59 -2.94
CA ARG A 157 -12.34 22.44 -2.42
C ARG A 157 -13.27 21.82 -3.48
N GLN A 158 -13.85 22.64 -4.35
CA GLN A 158 -14.78 22.18 -5.39
C GLN A 158 -14.03 21.46 -6.51
N GLU A 159 -12.93 22.06 -6.98
CA GLU A 159 -12.07 21.52 -8.03
C GLU A 159 -11.41 20.20 -7.57
N LYS A 160 -11.02 20.14 -6.30
CA LYS A 160 -10.46 18.94 -5.67
C LYS A 160 -11.35 17.70 -5.86
N MET A 161 -12.67 17.86 -5.89
CA MET A 161 -13.58 16.73 -6.10
C MET A 161 -13.38 16.06 -7.46
N GLY A 162 -13.17 16.86 -8.52
CA GLY A 162 -12.91 16.34 -9.87
C GLY A 162 -11.61 15.55 -9.93
N TYR A 163 -10.52 16.09 -9.36
CA TYR A 163 -9.24 15.37 -9.27
C TYR A 163 -9.36 14.08 -8.46
N MET A 164 -10.00 14.12 -7.29
CA MET A 164 -10.15 12.92 -6.44
C MET A 164 -11.02 11.86 -7.11
N TRP A 165 -12.05 12.25 -7.87
CA TRP A 165 -12.88 11.32 -8.62
C TRP A 165 -12.09 10.65 -9.75
N LEU A 166 -11.34 11.43 -10.55
CA LEU A 166 -10.47 10.87 -11.59
C LEU A 166 -9.41 9.95 -10.99
N PHE A 167 -8.81 10.34 -9.86
CA PHE A 167 -7.81 9.52 -9.16
C PHE A 167 -8.39 8.22 -8.61
N ALA A 168 -9.62 8.24 -8.09
CA ALA A 168 -10.32 7.02 -7.68
C ALA A 168 -10.64 6.11 -8.87
N LYS A 169 -11.02 6.69 -10.02
CA LYS A 169 -11.24 5.93 -11.26
C LYS A 169 -9.95 5.29 -11.78
N MET A 170 -8.83 6.00 -11.75
CA MET A 170 -7.53 5.43 -12.14
C MET A 170 -7.13 4.22 -11.29
N GLN A 171 -7.42 4.25 -9.98
CA GLN A 171 -7.18 3.11 -9.09
C GLN A 171 -8.07 1.89 -9.39
N GLN A 172 -9.16 2.07 -10.14
CA GLN A 172 -10.12 1.02 -10.52
C GLN A 172 -9.96 0.58 -11.98
N ALA A 173 -9.05 1.19 -12.74
CA ALA A 173 -8.87 0.88 -14.15
C ALA A 173 -8.47 -0.58 -14.34
N GLY A 174 -9.18 -1.29 -15.21
CA GLY A 174 -8.95 -2.72 -15.49
C GLY A 174 -7.94 -2.97 -16.60
N SER A 175 -7.45 -1.92 -17.26
CA SER A 175 -6.53 -2.01 -18.39
C SER A 175 -5.66 -0.76 -18.54
N LEU A 176 -4.49 -0.88 -19.18
CA LEU A 176 -3.64 0.26 -19.50
C LEU A 176 -4.34 1.33 -20.37
N PRO A 177 -5.11 0.98 -21.42
CA PRO A 177 -5.81 2.00 -22.22
C PRO A 177 -6.86 2.79 -21.42
N GLU A 178 -7.56 2.13 -20.50
CA GLU A 178 -8.51 2.82 -19.61
C GLU A 178 -7.79 3.78 -18.66
N LEU A 179 -6.68 3.31 -18.07
CA LEU A 179 -5.85 4.13 -17.18
C LEU A 179 -5.29 5.36 -17.91
N ASP A 180 -4.77 5.18 -19.13
CA ASP A 180 -4.25 6.26 -19.96
C ASP A 180 -5.32 7.31 -20.28
N GLY A 181 -6.52 6.87 -20.69
CA GLY A 181 -7.64 7.77 -20.94
C GLY A 181 -8.07 8.58 -19.71
N LEU A 182 -8.02 7.98 -18.51
CA LEU A 182 -8.29 8.69 -17.25
C LEU A 182 -7.16 9.65 -16.87
N PHE A 183 -5.90 9.26 -17.12
CA PHE A 183 -4.74 10.09 -16.88
C PHE A 183 -4.72 11.34 -17.78
N VAL A 184 -5.06 11.19 -19.06
CA VAL A 184 -5.22 12.30 -20.01
C VAL A 184 -6.29 13.28 -19.53
N LYS A 185 -7.45 12.78 -19.06
CA LYS A 185 -8.51 13.64 -18.47
C LYS A 185 -8.00 14.40 -17.24
N MET A 186 -7.20 13.78 -16.39
CA MET A 186 -6.59 14.44 -15.24
C MET A 186 -5.60 15.53 -15.66
N CYS A 187 -4.79 15.27 -16.70
CA CYS A 187 -3.88 16.27 -17.27
C CYS A 187 -4.64 17.45 -17.88
N ALA A 188 -5.71 17.19 -18.64
CA ALA A 188 -6.56 18.24 -19.20
C ALA A 188 -7.17 19.13 -18.10
N LEU A 189 -7.66 18.53 -17.01
CA LEU A 189 -8.15 19.27 -15.84
C LEU A 189 -7.04 20.08 -15.15
N ALA A 190 -5.82 19.56 -15.07
CA ALA A 190 -4.66 20.28 -14.53
C ALA A 190 -4.23 21.47 -15.39
N LEU A 191 -4.36 21.34 -16.72
CA LEU A 191 -3.96 22.34 -17.70
C LEU A 191 -5.05 23.39 -17.98
N SER A 192 -6.32 23.13 -17.63
CA SER A 192 -7.44 24.05 -17.85
C SER A 192 -7.44 25.27 -16.92
N LYS A 193 -6.27 25.85 -16.62
CA LYS A 193 -6.11 27.11 -15.89
C LYS A 193 -6.68 28.27 -16.73
N GLY A 194 -7.99 28.41 -16.68
CA GLY A 194 -8.78 29.38 -17.43
C GLY A 194 -10.18 28.84 -17.71
N GLN A 195 -11.00 28.72 -16.66
CA GLN A 195 -12.31 28.03 -16.63
C GLN A 195 -12.25 26.53 -16.98
N PRO A 196 -12.96 25.65 -16.25
CA PRO A 196 -13.01 24.24 -16.57
C PRO A 196 -13.65 24.05 -17.95
N ALA A 197 -12.92 23.44 -18.89
CA ALA A 197 -13.38 23.19 -20.26
C ALA A 197 -14.58 22.22 -20.33
N VAL A 198 -14.88 21.52 -19.23
CA VAL A 198 -15.99 20.57 -19.15
C VAL A 198 -16.64 20.67 -17.78
N SER A 199 -17.94 21.00 -17.77
CA SER A 199 -18.81 20.76 -16.63
C SER A 199 -18.97 19.25 -16.48
N LEU A 200 -18.19 18.65 -15.59
CA LEU A 200 -18.40 17.26 -15.21
C LEU A 200 -19.72 17.18 -14.44
N ASP A 201 -20.69 16.43 -14.95
CA ASP A 201 -21.89 16.04 -14.21
C ASP A 201 -21.47 15.09 -13.08
N LEU A 202 -20.97 15.69 -11.99
CA LEU A 202 -20.68 14.97 -10.77
C LEU A 202 -22.03 14.57 -10.15
N PRO A 203 -22.22 13.30 -9.74
CA PRO A 203 -23.42 12.90 -9.05
C PRO A 203 -23.61 13.77 -7.81
N LYS A 204 -24.76 14.44 -7.74
CA LYS A 204 -25.12 15.32 -6.62
C LYS A 204 -25.19 14.48 -5.35
N ARG A 205 -24.19 14.67 -4.48
CA ARG A 205 -24.04 14.09 -3.12
C ARG A 205 -23.91 12.56 -3.07
N TRP A 206 -22.71 12.10 -2.74
CA TRP A 206 -22.52 10.84 -2.01
C TRP A 206 -23.17 10.98 -0.64
N ASN A 207 -24.24 10.22 -0.38
CA ASN A 207 -24.91 10.17 0.91
C ASN A 207 -24.38 8.94 1.67
N PRO A 208 -23.65 9.07 2.80
CA PRO A 208 -22.96 7.95 3.45
C PRO A 208 -23.87 6.90 4.12
N THR A 209 -25.18 6.94 3.90
CA THR A 209 -26.18 6.17 4.65
C THR A 209 -26.98 5.17 3.82
N SER A 210 -26.58 4.86 2.59
CA SER A 210 -27.33 3.92 1.72
C SER A 210 -26.83 2.48 1.70
N GLU A 211 -25.95 2.07 2.60
CA GLU A 211 -25.64 0.65 2.83
C GLU A 211 -25.74 0.33 4.32
N ARG A 212 -26.95 -0.07 4.72
CA ARG A 212 -27.21 -0.96 5.86
C ARG A 212 -27.84 -2.23 5.31
#